data_AF-A0A4S4AYI8-F1
#
_entry.id   AF-A0A4S4AYI8-F1
#
_cell.length_a   1.000
_cell.length_b   1.000
_cell.length_c   1.000
_cell.angle_alpha   90.00
_cell.angle_beta   90.00
_cell.angle_gamma   90.00
#
_symmetry.space_group_name_H-M   'P 1'
#
loop_
_entity.id
_entity.type
_entity.pdbx_description
1 polymer ?
#
loop_
_entity_poly.entity_id
_entity_poly.type
_entity_poly.pdbx_seq_one_letter_code
_entity_poly.pdbx_strand_id
1 'polypeptide(L)'
;MGALAGRNARADDGPHYAERPELALSAVLHLMSRFPASRSAAVADAVVDHLRLLCEDPRQPACVRETADQLIGEWCAYGALTDEALLPTGALPS
;
A
#
# COMPACT_ATOMS: atom_id res chain seq x y z
N MET A 1 -37.85 10.13 4.76
CA MET A 1 -36.90 10.96 3.98
C MET A 1 -35.78 11.39 4.94
N GLY A 2 -34.57 10.82 4.84
CA GLY A 2 -33.47 11.23 5.74
C GLY A 2 -32.28 10.28 5.90
N ALA A 3 -32.14 9.21 5.10
CA ALA A 3 -31.12 8.16 5.32
C ALA A 3 -30.09 8.03 4.17
N LEU A 4 -29.77 9.12 3.46
CA LEU A 4 -28.79 9.09 2.36
C LEU A 4 -27.64 10.13 2.50
N ALA A 5 -27.66 10.99 3.52
CA ALA A 5 -26.61 12.01 3.69
C ALA A 5 -25.31 11.50 4.35
N GLY A 6 -25.29 10.27 4.87
CA GLY A 6 -24.18 9.78 5.72
C GLY A 6 -23.07 8.99 5.01
N ARG A 7 -23.18 8.69 3.71
CA ARG A 7 -22.20 7.82 3.01
C ARG A 7 -21.16 8.54 2.15
N ASN A 8 -21.31 9.85 1.90
CA ASN A 8 -20.40 10.63 1.06
C ASN A 8 -19.41 11.51 1.85
N ALA A 9 -19.45 11.54 3.19
CA ALA A 9 -18.58 12.39 4.00
C ALA A 9 -17.29 11.72 4.50
N ARG A 10 -16.98 10.49 4.05
CA ARG A 10 -15.80 9.71 4.51
C ARG A 10 -14.70 9.54 3.47
N ALA A 11 -14.93 9.94 2.23
CA ALA A 11 -13.93 9.79 1.17
C ALA A 11 -13.01 11.02 1.04
N ASP A 12 -13.40 12.17 1.61
CA ASP A 12 -12.64 13.43 1.53
C ASP A 12 -11.73 13.67 2.76
N ASP A 13 -11.90 12.89 3.83
CA ASP A 13 -11.07 12.91 5.05
C ASP A 13 -9.98 11.81 5.00
N GLY A 14 -9.59 11.41 3.79
CA GLY A 14 -8.46 10.54 3.59
C GLY A 14 -7.19 11.28 4.02
N PRO A 15 -6.27 10.67 4.77
CA PRO A 15 -5.01 11.31 5.14
C PRO A 15 -4.36 11.94 3.90
N HIS A 16 -4.15 13.26 3.97
CA HIS A 16 -3.65 14.08 2.87
C HIS A 16 -2.16 13.79 2.59
N TYR A 17 -1.87 12.59 2.11
CA TYR A 17 -0.52 12.07 1.90
C TYR A 17 0.28 12.90 0.91
N ALA A 18 -0.38 13.47 -0.11
CA ALA A 18 0.22 14.37 -1.08
C ALA A 18 0.59 15.75 -0.48
N GLU A 19 -0.10 16.19 0.57
CA GLU A 19 0.17 17.47 1.23
C GLU A 19 1.12 17.31 2.43
N ARG A 20 1.23 16.09 2.96
CA ARG A 20 2.02 15.74 4.15
C ARG A 20 2.77 14.41 3.92
N PRO A 21 3.92 14.44 3.22
CA PRO A 21 4.61 13.22 2.82
C PRO A 21 5.24 12.47 4.00
N GLU A 22 5.41 13.11 5.16
CA GLU A 22 5.77 12.46 6.42
C GLU A 22 4.70 11.48 6.94
N LEU A 23 3.42 11.74 6.65
CA LEU A 23 2.32 10.84 6.98
C LEU A 23 2.34 9.59 6.09
N ALA A 24 2.73 9.75 4.81
CA ALA A 24 2.88 8.62 3.90
C ALA A 24 4.00 7.70 4.37
N LEU A 25 5.14 8.26 4.79
CA LEU A 25 6.24 7.50 5.38
C LEU A 25 5.82 6.75 6.64
N SER A 26 5.11 7.43 7.55
CA SER A 26 4.61 6.82 8.79
C SER A 26 3.62 5.67 8.53
N ALA A 27 2.74 5.85 7.54
CA ALA A 27 1.79 4.82 7.12
C ALA A 27 2.48 3.59 6.53
N VAL A 28 3.48 3.79 5.66
CA VAL A 28 4.31 2.71 5.11
C VAL A 28 4.99 1.92 6.22
N LEU A 29 5.67 2.60 7.14
CA LEU A 29 6.35 1.93 8.27
C LEU A 29 5.37 1.12 9.12
N HIS A 30 4.17 1.65 9.36
CA HIS A 30 3.13 0.93 10.09
C HIS A 30 2.67 -0.33 9.34
N LEU A 31 2.40 -0.23 8.04
CA LEU A 31 1.98 -1.36 7.20
C LEU A 31 3.07 -2.44 7.13
N MET A 32 4.32 -2.04 6.90
CA MET A 32 5.48 -2.95 6.86
C MET A 32 5.66 -3.71 8.19
N SER A 33 5.43 -3.04 9.34
CA SER A 33 5.52 -3.68 10.66
C SER A 33 4.47 -4.76 10.89
N ARG A 34 3.32 -4.67 10.20
CA ARG A 34 2.17 -5.57 10.38
C ARG A 34 2.12 -6.71 9.36
N PHE A 35 2.85 -6.59 8.26
CA PHE A 35 2.87 -7.57 7.17
C PHE A 35 3.25 -9.02 7.56
N PRO A 36 4.21 -9.28 8.47
CA PRO A 36 4.57 -10.65 8.82
C PRO A 36 3.41 -11.44 9.46
N ALA A 37 2.42 -10.75 10.03
CA ALA A 37 1.32 -11.36 10.77
C ALA A 37 0.14 -11.80 9.89
N SER A 38 0.01 -11.30 8.66
CA SER A 38 -1.18 -11.56 7.84
C SER A 38 -0.90 -11.97 6.40
N ARG A 39 0.32 -11.76 5.85
CA ARG A 39 0.71 -12.09 4.46
C ARG A 39 -0.45 -11.88 3.49
N SER A 40 -0.83 -10.62 3.28
CA SER A 40 -1.99 -10.24 2.47
C SER A 40 -1.53 -9.45 1.26
N ALA A 41 -1.90 -9.89 0.06
CA ALA A 41 -1.61 -9.17 -1.19
C ALA A 41 -2.13 -7.73 -1.15
N ALA A 42 -3.33 -7.51 -0.58
CA ALA A 42 -3.89 -6.18 -0.42
C ALA A 42 -3.04 -5.23 0.45
N VAL A 43 -2.27 -5.78 1.41
CA VAL A 43 -1.33 -4.97 2.21
C VAL A 43 -0.08 -4.65 1.41
N ALA A 44 0.40 -5.58 0.58
CA ALA A 44 1.53 -5.32 -0.31
C ALA A 44 1.19 -4.23 -1.34
N ASP A 45 0.00 -4.29 -1.94
CA ASP A 45 -0.48 -3.26 -2.88
C ASP A 45 -0.58 -1.90 -2.20
N ALA A 46 -1.16 -1.85 -0.98
CA ALA A 46 -1.25 -0.61 -0.21
C ALA A 46 0.13 -0.03 0.12
N VAL A 47 1.14 -0.86 0.41
CA VAL A 47 2.52 -0.41 0.62
C VAL A 47 3.10 0.18 -0.66
N VAL A 48 2.91 -0.49 -1.80
CA VAL A 48 3.39 -0.01 -3.11
C VAL A 48 2.79 1.35 -3.47
N ASP A 49 1.48 1.53 -3.28
CA ASP A 49 0.82 2.81 -3.57
C ASP A 49 1.39 3.97 -2.75
N HIS A 50 1.68 3.74 -1.45
CA HIS A 50 2.27 4.78 -0.61
C HIS A 50 3.75 5.05 -0.95
N LEU A 51 4.51 4.02 -1.34
CA LEU A 51 5.90 4.19 -1.79
C LEU A 51 5.97 5.00 -3.09
N ARG A 52 5.00 4.82 -4.02
CA ARG A 52 4.92 5.63 -5.25
C ARG A 52 4.71 7.11 -4.94
N LEU A 53 3.80 7.43 -4.01
CA LEU A 53 3.59 8.81 -3.54
C LEU A 53 4.88 9.42 -2.98
N LEU A 54 5.68 8.64 -2.24
CA LEU A 54 6.98 9.11 -1.72
C LEU A 54 8.03 9.30 -2.82
N CYS A 55 8.04 8.43 -3.83
CA CYS A 55 8.97 8.48 -4.95
C CYS A 55 8.69 9.66 -5.89
N GLU A 56 7.42 9.98 -6.10
CA GLU A 56 6.98 11.07 -7.00
C GLU A 56 7.03 12.44 -6.32
N ASP A 57 7.12 12.52 -5.00
CA ASP A 57 7.16 13.80 -4.28
C ASP A 57 8.56 14.45 -4.33
N PRO A 58 8.72 15.61 -5.00
CA PRO A 58 10.00 16.31 -5.09
C PRO A 58 10.48 16.88 -3.74
N ARG A 59 9.59 17.02 -2.76
CA ARG A 59 9.91 17.49 -1.40
C ARG A 59 10.67 16.44 -0.59
N GLN A 60 10.64 15.18 -1.02
CA GLN A 60 11.37 14.11 -0.34
C GLN A 60 12.87 14.13 -0.70
N PRO A 61 13.75 13.82 0.26
CA PRO A 61 15.17 13.64 -0.02
C PRO A 61 15.41 12.57 -1.09
N ALA A 62 16.42 12.77 -1.93
CA ALA A 62 16.76 11.83 -3.01
C ALA A 62 16.97 10.40 -2.48
N CYS A 63 17.64 10.23 -1.35
CA CYS A 63 17.85 8.93 -0.73
C CYS A 63 16.53 8.23 -0.32
N VAL A 64 15.51 8.99 0.07
CA VAL A 64 14.19 8.44 0.43
C VAL A 64 13.45 7.98 -0.83
N ARG A 65 13.52 8.76 -1.92
CA ARG A 65 12.92 8.39 -3.21
C ARG A 65 13.59 7.15 -3.81
N GLU A 66 14.91 7.09 -3.80
CA GLU A 66 15.68 5.93 -4.28
C GLU A 66 15.38 4.67 -3.48
N THR A 67 15.27 4.79 -2.15
CA THR A 67 14.89 3.67 -1.29
C THR A 67 13.45 3.24 -1.56
N ALA A 68 12.52 4.19 -1.78
CA ALA A 68 11.13 3.88 -2.10
C ALA A 68 11.01 3.13 -3.44
N ASP A 69 11.76 3.53 -4.47
CA ASP A 69 11.82 2.85 -5.76
C ASP A 69 12.27 1.38 -5.61
N GLN A 70 13.37 1.15 -4.90
CA GLN A 70 13.86 -0.21 -4.63
C GLN A 70 12.81 -1.07 -3.91
N LEU A 71 12.19 -0.51 -2.87
CA LEU A 71 11.17 -1.20 -2.09
C LEU A 71 9.92 -1.53 -2.92
N ILE A 72 9.50 -0.68 -3.87
CA ILE A 72 8.35 -0.97 -4.74
C ILE A 72 8.56 -2.29 -5.48
N GLY A 73 9.77 -2.53 -6.02
CA GLY A 73 10.09 -3.78 -6.72
C GLY A 73 9.97 -5.00 -5.82
N GLU A 74 10.51 -4.92 -4.60
CA GLU A 74 10.43 -6.00 -3.62
C GLU A 74 8.99 -6.29 -3.19
N TRP A 75 8.21 -5.25 -2.90
CA TRP A 75 6.82 -5.39 -2.45
C TRP A 75 5.88 -5.90 -3.54
N CYS A 76 6.09 -5.51 -4.81
CA CYS A 76 5.38 -6.10 -5.95
C CYS A 76 5.65 -7.61 -6.06
N ALA A 77 6.91 -8.03 -5.90
CA ALA A 77 7.27 -9.45 -5.93
C ALA A 77 6.64 -10.21 -4.76
N TYR A 78 6.64 -9.62 -3.56
CA TYR A 78 5.96 -10.20 -2.40
C TYR A 78 4.45 -10.32 -2.60
N GLY A 79 3.78 -9.31 -3.15
CA GLY A 79 2.36 -9.36 -3.48
C GLY A 79 2.02 -10.52 -4.40
N ALA A 80 2.78 -10.68 -5.49
CA ALA A 80 2.61 -11.77 -6.45
C ALA A 80 2.78 -13.16 -5.82
N LEU A 81 3.81 -13.36 -4.98
CA LEU A 81 4.03 -14.62 -4.26
C LEU A 81 2.90 -14.93 -3.26
N THR A 82 2.27 -13.90 -2.70
CA THR A 82 1.21 -14.04 -1.71
C THR A 82 -0.12 -14.39 -2.37
N ASP A 83 -0.40 -13.83 -3.55
CA ASP A 83 -1.55 -14.18 -4.38
C ASP A 83 -1.44 -15.63 -4.88
N GLU A 84 -0.26 -16.04 -5.33
CA GLU A 84 0.00 -17.42 -5.77
C GLU A 84 -0.15 -18.45 -4.63
N ALA A 85 0.21 -18.08 -3.40
CA ALA A 85 0.01 -18.92 -2.21
C ALA A 85 -1.47 -19.03 -1.77
N LEU A 86 -2.34 -18.13 -2.24
CA LEU A 86 -3.79 -18.10 -1.98
C LEU A 86 -4.59 -18.84 -3.06
N LEU A 87 -3.98 -19.16 -4.20
CA LEU A 87 -4.54 -20.10 -5.15
C LEU A 87 -4.58 -21.49 -4.50
N PRO A 88 -5.74 -22.16 -4.43
CA PRO A 88 -5.79 -23.50 -3.88
C PRO A 88 -4.93 -24.41 -4.76
N THR A 89 -3.90 -25.01 -4.16
CA THR A 89 -3.21 -26.21 -4.65
C THR A 89 -4.26 -27.29 -4.93
N GLY A 90 -4.87 -27.25 -6.11
CA GLY A 90 -6.06 -28.05 -6.41
C GLY A 90 -6.64 -27.89 -7.80
N ALA A 91 -6.17 -26.96 -8.62
CA ALA A 91 -6.51 -26.92 -10.05
C ALA A 91 -5.52 -27.78 -10.86
N LEU A 92 -5.58 -29.10 -10.69
CA LEU A 92 -5.00 -30.04 -11.65
C LEU A 92 -5.93 -30.10 -12.88
N PRO A 93 -5.46 -29.81 -14.10
CA PRO A 93 -6.20 -30.22 -15.30
C PRO A 93 -6.18 -31.75 -15.40
N SER A 94 -7.36 -32.34 -15.61
CA SER A 94 -7.57 -33.78 -15.84
C SER A 94 -6.93 -34.29 -17.13
#